data_AF-A0A2S6CQB4-F1
#
_entry.id   AF-A0A2S6CQB4-F1
#
_cell.length_a   1.000
_cell.length_b   1.000
_cell.length_c   1.000
_cell.angle_alpha   90.00
_cell.angle_beta   90.00
_cell.angle_gamma   90.00
#
_symmetry.space_group_name_H-M   'P 1'
#
loop_
_entity.id
_entity.type
_entity.pdbx_description
1 polymer ?
#
loop_
_entity_poly.entity_id
_entity_poly.type
_entity_poly.pdbx_seq_one_letter_code
_entity_poly.pdbx_strand_id
1 'polypeptide(L)'
;MAIEINPSTLSSPIPTVNGISVIWLGDWDNARIYRRNEGVFYDGSSYRANKTTSEEPNPTALDWDLIAQGTNVDTSTIINNHIANTSNPHSTTAAQVGAIPTTEKGIASGVATLDSGGKIPDTQIPDAITRDSELTNYYNKTETDSLLNTKANVSTTYSKSETNTLLAAKANQSTTYTKTETDGLLNAKANQSTTYTKIETDSLLNTKANQATTYSKTETDTLLNAKANQTTTYTKTETDGLLASKANQSTTYTKTEVDTLVNARPDNLIELGDVVITSPIDGQSLVYDDSTGKWINETVSGGGGGSGEANTATNVGTAGVGIYKQKTGVNLEFKKVNAGSNKISITDDTTNSEVDIDVNEANLTLGNLAGTLSIAKGGTGSTTASAALTALGAASSSDLTSHTGNTSNPHSVTAAQVGNTTAQWNANRIQGVNVHTTTPTNGQVLVYSTANSRYEPTTPASGGGKVIQVARATRNTPWTLSFTGNWQSTGLAVTITPLSATSTLHIIGSLANVVKSVTNNTCYYNLEINDGTTGFGSILNIGRRSDAYPEPVPISVFISAVNTATRTYTLTLNLFGSGTSVTSNVGLNYLTVMEIAP
;
A
#
# COMPACT_ATOMS: atom_id res chain seq x y z
N MET A 1 23.58 -104.29 -55.94
CA MET A 1 24.40 -103.87 -54.78
C MET A 1 24.44 -102.36 -54.83
N ALA A 2 23.53 -101.70 -54.12
CA ALA A 2 23.37 -100.26 -54.17
C ALA A 2 24.49 -99.61 -53.36
N ILE A 3 25.26 -98.73 -54.02
CA ILE A 3 26.33 -97.94 -53.41
C ILE A 3 25.67 -96.81 -52.65
N GLU A 4 25.86 -96.85 -51.33
CA GLU A 4 25.36 -95.91 -50.35
C GLU A 4 26.19 -94.61 -50.41
N ILE A 5 25.52 -93.48 -50.63
CA ILE A 5 26.11 -92.14 -50.52
C ILE A 5 26.12 -91.78 -49.03
N ASN A 6 27.31 -91.70 -48.43
CA ASN A 6 27.48 -91.26 -47.05
C ASN A 6 28.13 -89.86 -47.04
N PRO A 7 27.39 -88.78 -46.70
CA PRO A 7 27.96 -87.44 -46.57
C PRO A 7 28.54 -87.27 -45.16
N SER A 8 29.82 -87.58 -45.00
CA SER A 8 30.55 -87.32 -43.74
C SER A 8 31.75 -86.42 -43.95
N THR A 9 31.52 -85.10 -44.07
CA THR A 9 32.48 -84.08 -43.60
C THR A 9 31.72 -82.81 -43.18
N LEU A 10 31.21 -82.77 -41.95
CA LEU A 10 31.10 -81.52 -41.19
C LEU A 10 32.23 -81.51 -40.17
N SER A 11 33.27 -80.77 -40.49
CA SER A 11 34.50 -80.60 -39.73
C SER A 11 34.36 -79.48 -38.68
N SER A 12 33.41 -79.61 -37.75
CA SER A 12 33.35 -78.72 -36.58
C SER A 12 32.80 -79.48 -35.37
N PRO A 13 33.42 -79.36 -34.18
CA PRO A 13 32.94 -80.05 -32.99
C PRO A 13 31.54 -79.54 -32.64
N ILE A 14 30.60 -80.46 -32.40
CA ILE A 14 29.25 -80.12 -31.90
C ILE A 14 29.43 -79.44 -30.54
N PRO A 15 29.02 -78.16 -30.36
CA PRO A 15 29.21 -77.47 -29.09
C PRO A 15 28.45 -78.20 -27.97
N THR A 16 29.17 -78.60 -26.93
CA THR A 16 28.57 -79.16 -25.71
C THR A 16 28.40 -78.05 -24.67
N VAL A 17 27.18 -77.83 -24.19
CA VAL A 17 26.90 -77.01 -23.00
C VAL A 17 26.62 -77.98 -21.86
N ASN A 18 27.40 -77.90 -20.77
CA ASN A 18 27.33 -78.80 -19.60
C ASN A 18 27.43 -80.31 -19.94
N GLY A 19 28.25 -80.69 -20.92
CA GLY A 19 28.51 -82.10 -21.27
C GLY A 19 27.43 -82.77 -22.13
N ILE A 20 26.44 -82.02 -22.63
CA ILE A 20 25.38 -82.54 -23.48
C ILE A 20 25.53 -81.96 -24.91
N SER A 21 25.58 -82.83 -25.92
CA SER A 21 25.66 -82.41 -27.33
C SER A 21 24.30 -81.86 -27.78
N VAL A 22 24.27 -80.64 -28.32
CA VAL A 22 23.04 -80.01 -28.86
C VAL A 22 23.24 -79.65 -30.33
N ILE A 23 22.26 -80.02 -31.16
CA ILE A 23 22.20 -79.63 -32.57
C ILE A 23 21.22 -78.46 -32.68
N TRP A 24 21.73 -77.23 -32.80
CA TRP A 24 20.89 -76.04 -32.88
C TRP A 24 20.20 -75.91 -34.24
N LEU A 25 18.88 -75.75 -34.22
CA LEU A 25 18.04 -75.64 -35.42
C LEU A 25 17.41 -74.26 -35.63
N GLY A 26 17.61 -73.31 -34.70
CA GLY A 26 17.04 -71.96 -34.77
C GLY A 26 15.77 -71.84 -33.93
N ASP A 27 14.82 -71.01 -34.36
CA ASP A 27 13.54 -70.83 -33.67
C ASP A 27 12.67 -72.11 -33.79
N TRP A 28 11.82 -72.34 -32.79
CA TRP A 28 10.86 -73.45 -32.84
C TRP A 28 9.81 -73.24 -33.93
N ASP A 29 9.49 -74.32 -34.64
CA ASP A 29 8.53 -74.40 -35.73
C ASP A 29 7.57 -75.56 -35.46
N ASN A 30 6.27 -75.28 -35.40
CA ASN A 30 5.26 -76.29 -35.05
C ASN A 30 5.10 -77.40 -36.11
N ALA A 31 5.56 -77.16 -37.35
CA ALA A 31 5.45 -78.12 -38.44
C ALA A 31 6.56 -79.16 -38.43
N ARG A 32 7.56 -79.01 -37.54
CA ARG A 32 8.76 -79.84 -37.51
C ARG A 32 8.75 -80.80 -36.33
N ILE A 33 9.15 -82.05 -36.59
CA ILE A 33 9.44 -83.03 -35.55
C ILE A 33 10.90 -82.88 -35.14
N TYR A 34 11.14 -82.64 -33.86
CA TYR A 34 12.46 -82.47 -33.28
C TYR A 34 12.93 -83.78 -32.66
N ARG A 35 14.14 -84.21 -32.99
CA ARG A 35 14.76 -85.42 -32.44
C ARG A 35 15.52 -85.11 -31.17
N ARG A 36 15.78 -86.15 -30.36
CA ARG A 36 16.60 -86.01 -29.15
C ARG A 36 17.91 -85.27 -29.48
N ASN A 37 18.23 -84.30 -28.63
CA ASN A 37 19.39 -83.41 -28.71
C ASN A 37 19.31 -82.28 -29.75
N GLU A 38 18.21 -82.12 -30.48
CA GLU A 38 17.98 -80.92 -31.29
C GLU A 38 17.52 -79.76 -30.39
N GLY A 39 18.09 -78.57 -30.60
CA GLY A 39 17.86 -77.38 -29.79
C GLY A 39 17.15 -76.28 -30.56
N VAL A 40 16.22 -75.59 -29.88
CA VAL A 40 15.43 -74.49 -30.45
C VAL A 40 15.32 -73.29 -29.51
N PHE A 41 15.12 -72.11 -30.10
CA PHE A 41 14.74 -70.89 -29.39
C PHE A 41 13.22 -70.72 -29.42
N TYR A 42 12.61 -70.44 -28.27
CA TYR A 42 11.19 -70.20 -28.16
C TYR A 42 10.89 -69.31 -26.96
N ASP A 43 10.03 -68.30 -27.13
CA ASP A 43 9.60 -67.34 -26.10
C ASP A 43 10.76 -66.76 -25.25
N GLY A 44 11.79 -66.27 -25.95
CA GLY A 44 13.01 -65.69 -25.33
C GLY A 44 13.92 -66.70 -24.62
N SER A 45 13.54 -67.98 -24.56
CA SER A 45 14.27 -69.06 -23.90
C SER A 45 14.82 -70.08 -24.91
N SER A 46 15.70 -70.94 -24.43
CA SER A 46 16.44 -71.94 -25.21
C SER A 46 16.15 -73.34 -24.68
N TYR A 47 15.75 -74.27 -25.55
CA TYR A 47 15.32 -75.62 -25.18
C TYR A 47 16.03 -76.70 -25.99
N ARG A 48 16.19 -77.90 -25.43
CA ARG A 48 16.67 -79.11 -26.10
C ARG A 48 15.60 -80.20 -26.04
N ALA A 49 15.29 -80.83 -27.16
CA ALA A 49 14.42 -82.00 -27.15
C ALA A 49 15.13 -83.17 -26.44
N ASN A 50 14.52 -83.77 -25.42
CA ASN A 50 15.11 -84.90 -24.68
C ASN A 50 14.64 -86.27 -25.22
N LYS A 51 13.61 -86.26 -26.07
CA LYS A 51 13.16 -87.36 -26.94
C LYS A 51 12.62 -86.78 -28.25
N THR A 52 12.23 -87.64 -29.18
CA THR A 52 11.58 -87.17 -30.40
C THR A 52 10.20 -86.60 -30.07
N THR A 53 9.96 -85.33 -30.39
CA THR A 53 8.72 -84.62 -30.06
C THR A 53 8.33 -83.62 -31.16
N SER A 54 7.04 -83.35 -31.29
CA SER A 54 6.49 -82.23 -32.05
C SER A 54 5.74 -81.25 -31.13
N GLU A 55 5.80 -81.46 -29.81
CA GLU A 55 5.13 -80.61 -28.84
C GLU A 55 5.86 -79.26 -28.70
N GLU A 56 5.10 -78.23 -28.35
CA GLU A 56 5.62 -76.88 -28.11
C GLU A 56 6.60 -76.84 -26.91
N PRO A 57 7.77 -76.18 -27.02
CA PRO A 57 8.71 -76.05 -25.93
C PRO A 57 8.11 -75.28 -24.76
N ASN A 58 8.14 -75.87 -23.57
CA ASN A 58 7.70 -75.25 -22.33
C ASN A 58 8.66 -75.68 -21.21
N PRO A 59 9.05 -74.79 -20.28
CA PRO A 59 9.96 -75.11 -19.17
C PRO A 59 9.48 -76.24 -18.23
N THR A 60 8.23 -76.66 -18.34
CA THR A 60 7.64 -77.77 -17.55
C THR A 60 7.31 -79.02 -18.37
N ALA A 61 7.51 -78.99 -19.69
CA ALA A 61 7.20 -80.12 -20.56
C ALA A 61 8.25 -81.25 -20.42
N LEU A 62 7.79 -82.49 -20.34
CA LEU A 62 8.67 -83.67 -20.18
C LEU A 62 9.50 -83.99 -21.44
N ASP A 63 9.19 -83.36 -22.56
CA ASP A 63 9.79 -83.61 -23.87
C ASP A 63 10.98 -82.66 -24.15
N TRP A 64 11.11 -81.60 -23.35
CA TRP A 64 12.06 -80.52 -23.54
C TRP A 64 12.85 -80.25 -22.26
N ASP A 65 14.17 -80.19 -22.38
CA ASP A 65 15.04 -79.70 -21.32
C ASP A 65 15.33 -78.21 -21.57
N LEU A 66 15.06 -77.36 -20.57
CA LEU A 66 15.43 -75.95 -20.62
C LEU A 66 16.96 -75.81 -20.55
N ILE A 67 17.55 -75.17 -21.56
CA ILE A 67 19.00 -74.92 -21.66
C ILE A 67 19.34 -73.55 -21.06
N ALA A 68 18.55 -72.53 -21.38
CA ALA A 68 18.72 -71.18 -20.84
C ALA A 68 17.37 -70.45 -20.79
N GLN A 69 17.07 -69.82 -19.66
CA GLN A 69 15.87 -69.01 -19.48
C GLN A 69 16.12 -67.57 -19.94
N GLY A 70 15.24 -67.03 -20.79
CA GLY A 70 15.22 -65.61 -21.09
C GLY A 70 14.52 -64.83 -19.97
N THR A 71 15.18 -63.82 -19.40
CA THR A 71 14.50 -62.85 -18.51
C THR A 71 13.90 -61.75 -19.36
N ASN A 72 12.58 -61.78 -19.56
CA ASN A 72 11.86 -60.63 -20.10
C ASN A 72 11.76 -59.58 -18.99
N VAL A 73 12.71 -58.63 -18.94
CA VAL A 73 12.72 -57.57 -17.92
C VAL A 73 11.64 -56.55 -18.28
N ASP A 74 10.47 -56.64 -17.64
CA ASP A 74 9.43 -55.61 -17.76
C ASP A 74 9.91 -54.31 -17.08
N THR A 75 10.53 -53.45 -17.88
CA THR A 75 11.04 -52.14 -17.47
C THR A 75 9.92 -51.22 -16.97
N SER A 76 8.67 -51.46 -17.36
CA SER A 76 7.51 -50.67 -16.95
C SER A 76 7.23 -50.82 -15.45
N THR A 77 7.33 -52.04 -14.92
CA THR A 77 7.09 -52.32 -13.50
C THR A 77 8.18 -51.69 -12.62
N ILE A 78 9.43 -51.72 -13.06
CA ILE A 78 10.56 -51.09 -12.35
C ILE A 78 10.41 -49.56 -12.35
N ILE A 79 10.08 -48.96 -13.49
CA ILE A 79 9.88 -47.51 -13.62
C ILE A 79 8.70 -47.05 -12.78
N ASN A 80 7.58 -47.77 -12.77
CA ASN A 80 6.41 -47.41 -11.97
C ASN A 80 6.69 -47.50 -10.46
N ASN A 81 7.43 -48.52 -10.02
CA ASN A 81 7.88 -48.61 -8.62
C ASN A 81 8.84 -47.47 -8.26
N HIS A 82 9.69 -47.06 -9.19
CA HIS A 82 10.57 -45.91 -8.99
C HIS A 82 9.80 -44.59 -8.90
N ILE A 83 8.79 -44.37 -9.77
CA ILE A 83 7.95 -43.16 -9.75
C ILE A 83 7.12 -43.07 -8.46
N ALA A 84 6.62 -44.21 -7.96
CA ALA A 84 5.84 -44.25 -6.72
C ALA A 84 6.71 -44.12 -5.45
N ASN A 85 8.03 -44.16 -5.56
CA ASN A 85 8.94 -44.14 -4.42
C ASN A 85 9.14 -42.72 -3.88
N THR A 86 8.54 -42.42 -2.73
CA THR A 86 8.69 -41.15 -2.02
C THR A 86 9.82 -41.15 -0.99
N SER A 87 10.60 -42.23 -0.87
CA SER A 87 11.69 -42.40 0.10
C SER A 87 13.02 -41.78 -0.34
N ASN A 88 12.99 -40.83 -1.28
CA ASN A 88 14.18 -40.20 -1.85
C ASN A 88 15.21 -41.24 -2.38
N PRO A 89 14.86 -42.08 -3.37
CA PRO A 89 15.70 -43.17 -3.87
C PRO A 89 17.03 -42.71 -4.50
N HIS A 90 17.15 -41.42 -4.81
CA HIS A 90 18.35 -40.80 -5.36
C HIS A 90 19.19 -40.07 -4.32
N SER A 91 18.81 -40.13 -3.04
CA SER A 91 19.52 -39.45 -1.94
C SER A 91 19.74 -37.95 -2.20
N THR A 92 18.80 -37.31 -2.88
CA THR A 92 18.86 -35.86 -3.16
C THR A 92 18.83 -35.06 -1.88
N THR A 93 19.65 -34.02 -1.79
CA THR A 93 19.72 -33.12 -0.65
C THR A 93 18.73 -31.97 -0.80
N ALA A 94 18.29 -31.38 0.32
CA ALA A 94 17.38 -30.23 0.32
C ALA A 94 17.92 -29.06 -0.55
N ALA A 95 19.24 -28.83 -0.54
CA ALA A 95 19.89 -27.83 -1.38
C ALA A 95 19.78 -28.12 -2.88
N GLN A 96 19.89 -29.40 -3.29
CA GLN A 96 19.81 -29.78 -4.70
C GLN A 96 18.41 -29.58 -5.30
N VAL A 97 17.36 -29.59 -4.47
CA VAL A 97 15.96 -29.41 -4.91
C VAL A 97 15.38 -28.04 -4.54
N GLY A 98 16.19 -27.13 -3.99
CA GLY A 98 15.73 -25.82 -3.51
C GLY A 98 14.74 -25.89 -2.34
N ALA A 99 14.71 -27.00 -1.61
CA ALA A 99 13.87 -27.17 -0.43
C ALA A 99 14.50 -26.48 0.77
N ILE A 100 13.67 -25.80 1.56
CA ILE A 100 14.09 -25.15 2.79
C ILE A 100 14.55 -26.22 3.81
N PRO A 101 15.73 -26.07 4.44
CA PRO A 101 16.23 -26.99 5.46
C PRO A 101 15.19 -27.21 6.57
N THR A 102 14.97 -28.46 6.99
CA THR A 102 14.01 -28.78 8.07
C THR A 102 14.38 -28.13 9.40
N THR A 103 15.64 -27.74 9.57
CA THR A 103 16.16 -26.99 10.72
C THR A 103 15.62 -25.55 10.80
N GLU A 104 15.14 -24.98 9.69
CA GLU A 104 14.58 -23.63 9.66
C GLU A 104 13.06 -23.61 9.90
N LYS A 105 12.40 -24.78 9.95
CA LYS A 105 10.95 -24.87 10.16
C LYS A 105 10.61 -24.62 11.62
N GLY A 106 9.80 -23.59 11.89
CA GLY A 106 9.21 -23.37 13.20
C GLY A 106 10.16 -22.88 14.30
N ILE A 107 11.31 -22.34 13.92
CA ILE A 107 12.26 -21.68 14.83
C ILE A 107 12.24 -20.16 14.65
N ALA A 108 12.72 -19.41 15.64
CA ALA A 108 12.83 -17.95 15.54
C ALA A 108 13.72 -17.55 14.35
N SER A 109 13.25 -16.61 13.53
CA SER A 109 13.88 -16.16 12.26
C SER A 109 13.96 -17.22 11.15
N GLY A 110 13.24 -18.35 11.30
CA GLY A 110 13.08 -19.36 10.27
C GLY A 110 11.79 -19.20 9.46
N VAL A 111 11.32 -20.29 8.84
CA VAL A 111 10.08 -20.34 8.06
C VAL A 111 8.93 -20.92 8.87
N ALA A 112 7.76 -20.28 8.77
CA ALA A 112 6.55 -20.77 9.41
C ALA A 112 6.07 -22.09 8.79
N THR A 113 5.61 -23.01 9.62
CA THR A 113 4.95 -24.25 9.17
C THR A 113 3.43 -24.05 9.12
N LEU A 114 2.72 -24.91 8.40
CA LEU A 114 1.25 -24.95 8.42
C LEU A 114 0.77 -26.18 9.21
N ASP A 115 -0.33 -26.03 9.94
CA ASP A 115 -1.06 -27.11 10.60
C ASP A 115 -1.90 -27.93 9.59
N SER A 116 -2.64 -28.92 10.10
CA SER A 116 -3.52 -29.77 9.28
C SER A 116 -4.69 -29.01 8.62
N GLY A 117 -4.97 -27.79 9.06
CA GLY A 117 -5.95 -26.87 8.48
C GLY A 117 -5.35 -25.86 7.50
N GLY A 118 -4.03 -25.93 7.23
CA GLY A 118 -3.35 -25.00 6.33
C GLY A 118 -3.05 -23.62 6.92
N LYS A 119 -3.06 -23.48 8.25
CA LYS A 119 -2.76 -22.22 8.97
C LYS A 119 -1.45 -22.30 9.74
N ILE A 120 -0.83 -21.16 10.01
CA ILE A 120 0.37 -21.12 10.85
C ILE A 120 -0.01 -21.47 12.31
N PRO A 121 0.62 -22.48 12.94
CA PRO A 121 0.37 -22.80 14.34
C PRO A 121 0.60 -21.60 15.27
N ASP A 122 -0.23 -21.46 16.29
CA ASP A 122 -0.17 -20.33 17.21
C ASP A 122 1.19 -20.18 17.90
N THR A 123 1.89 -21.27 18.17
CA THR A 123 3.21 -21.29 18.79
C THR A 123 4.33 -20.68 17.93
N GLN A 124 4.07 -20.40 16.64
CA GLN A 124 5.04 -19.83 15.71
C GLN A 124 4.77 -18.35 15.37
N ILE A 125 3.69 -17.77 15.91
CA ILE A 125 3.34 -16.36 15.70
C ILE A 125 3.97 -15.54 16.83
N PRO A 126 4.83 -14.56 16.54
CA PRO A 126 5.52 -13.76 17.55
C PRO A 126 4.55 -13.06 18.52
N ASP A 127 4.89 -13.04 19.80
CA ASP A 127 4.10 -12.38 20.86
C ASP A 127 3.88 -10.88 20.61
N ALA A 128 4.70 -10.24 19.77
CA ALA A 128 4.58 -8.83 19.40
C ALA A 128 3.49 -8.54 18.35
N ILE A 129 2.95 -9.57 17.69
CA ILE A 129 1.81 -9.41 16.77
C ILE A 129 0.55 -9.63 17.62
N THR A 130 -0.22 -8.56 17.79
CA THR A 130 -1.47 -8.56 18.56
C THR A 130 -2.37 -9.72 18.14
N ARG A 131 -2.54 -10.69 19.04
CA ARG A 131 -3.37 -11.87 18.79
C ARG A 131 -4.84 -11.46 18.87
N ASP A 132 -5.74 -12.24 18.29
CA ASP A 132 -7.19 -11.96 18.39
C ASP A 132 -7.67 -11.95 19.86
N SER A 133 -6.94 -12.62 20.77
CA SER A 133 -7.13 -12.53 22.22
C SER A 133 -6.74 -11.17 22.82
N GLU A 134 -5.86 -10.40 22.19
CA GLU A 134 -5.50 -9.04 22.62
C GLU A 134 -6.48 -7.98 22.11
N LEU A 135 -7.35 -8.32 21.14
CA LEU A 135 -8.53 -7.50 20.82
C LEU A 135 -9.54 -7.49 21.97
N THR A 136 -9.46 -8.45 22.89
CA THR A 136 -10.24 -8.46 24.13
C THR A 136 -9.67 -7.47 25.17
N ASN A 137 -8.38 -7.13 25.08
CA ASN A 137 -7.73 -6.15 25.97
C ASN A 137 -7.74 -4.72 25.44
N TYR A 138 -8.09 -4.49 24.17
CA TYR A 138 -8.35 -3.13 23.69
C TYR A 138 -9.71 -2.61 24.18
N TYR A 139 -10.60 -3.51 24.58
CA TYR A 139 -11.91 -3.22 25.16
C TYR A 139 -12.38 -4.43 25.98
N ASN A 140 -11.80 -4.64 27.18
CA ASN A 140 -12.38 -5.61 28.11
C ASN A 140 -13.85 -5.23 28.30
N LYS A 141 -14.78 -6.19 28.40
CA LYS A 141 -16.21 -5.87 28.60
C LYS A 141 -16.39 -4.86 29.75
N THR A 142 -15.58 -4.96 30.80
CA THR A 142 -15.52 -4.00 31.91
C THR A 142 -15.06 -2.59 31.51
N GLU A 143 -14.01 -2.45 30.70
CA GLU A 143 -13.53 -1.15 30.21
C GLU A 143 -14.44 -0.56 29.14
N THR A 144 -15.05 -1.41 28.30
CA THR A 144 -16.10 -1.03 27.34
C THR A 144 -17.35 -0.58 28.06
N ASP A 145 -17.81 -1.32 29.08
CA ASP A 145 -18.95 -0.96 29.93
C ASP A 145 -18.63 0.32 30.71
N SER A 146 -17.36 0.54 31.12
CA SER A 146 -16.90 1.77 31.78
C SER A 146 -16.87 2.96 30.82
N LEU A 147 -16.32 2.79 29.60
CA LEU A 147 -16.29 3.81 28.55
C LEU A 147 -17.69 4.08 27.97
N LEU A 148 -18.56 3.08 27.92
CA LEU A 148 -19.96 3.21 27.53
C LEU A 148 -20.78 3.87 28.64
N ASN A 149 -20.49 3.61 29.92
CA ASN A 149 -21.03 4.39 31.05
C ASN A 149 -20.48 5.82 31.08
N THR A 150 -19.27 6.05 30.58
CA THR A 150 -18.66 7.39 30.51
C THR A 150 -19.15 8.16 29.28
N LYS A 151 -19.39 7.48 28.13
CA LYS A 151 -20.00 8.03 26.90
C LYS A 151 -21.52 8.13 26.99
N ALA A 152 -22.17 7.31 27.82
CA ALA A 152 -23.50 7.57 28.37
C ALA A 152 -23.35 8.75 29.33
N ASN A 153 -23.02 9.90 28.75
CA ASN A 153 -22.87 11.14 29.47
C ASN A 153 -24.24 11.42 30.10
N VAL A 154 -24.20 11.46 31.43
CA VAL A 154 -25.28 11.47 32.41
C VAL A 154 -26.11 12.77 32.34
N SER A 155 -26.05 13.52 31.23
CA SER A 155 -26.81 14.74 30.97
C SER A 155 -27.99 14.58 30.01
N THR A 156 -28.04 13.51 29.19
CA THR A 156 -29.12 13.34 28.18
C THR A 156 -29.98 12.10 28.36
N THR A 157 -29.64 11.21 29.30
CA THR A 157 -30.40 9.97 29.53
C THR A 157 -30.51 9.69 31.02
N TYR A 158 -31.75 9.69 31.53
CA TYR A 158 -32.06 9.27 32.89
C TYR A 158 -32.02 7.74 33.01
N SER A 159 -31.36 7.23 34.05
CA SER A 159 -31.48 5.84 34.46
C SER A 159 -32.94 5.50 34.77
N LYS A 160 -33.33 4.22 34.71
CA LYS A 160 -34.71 3.81 35.05
C LYS A 160 -35.10 4.23 36.48
N SER A 161 -34.15 4.21 37.41
CA SER A 161 -34.33 4.70 38.79
C SER A 161 -34.54 6.22 38.85
N GLU A 162 -33.75 6.99 38.09
CA GLU A 162 -33.83 8.46 38.01
C GLU A 162 -35.12 8.90 37.31
N THR A 163 -35.52 8.20 36.26
CA THR A 163 -36.81 8.40 35.56
C THR A 163 -37.97 8.13 36.51
N ASN A 164 -37.93 7.04 37.28
CA ASN A 164 -38.96 6.73 38.27
C ASN A 164 -39.00 7.77 39.40
N THR A 165 -37.83 8.28 39.81
CA THR A 165 -37.72 9.32 40.85
C THR A 165 -38.26 10.67 40.36
N LEU A 166 -37.95 11.08 39.12
CA LEU A 166 -38.46 12.30 38.49
C LEU A 166 -39.95 12.20 38.17
N LEU A 167 -40.45 11.03 37.77
CA LEU A 167 -41.87 10.77 37.57
C LEU A 167 -42.65 10.83 38.89
N ALA A 168 -42.08 10.30 39.98
CA ALA A 168 -42.64 10.45 41.32
C ALA A 168 -42.58 11.91 41.83
N ALA A 169 -41.53 12.65 41.50
CA ALA A 169 -41.41 14.08 41.84
C ALA A 169 -42.39 14.96 41.03
N LYS A 170 -42.67 14.62 39.76
CA LYS A 170 -43.72 15.25 38.94
C LYS A 170 -45.12 14.88 39.43
N ALA A 171 -45.33 13.66 39.93
CA ALA A 171 -46.58 13.25 40.57
C ALA A 171 -46.82 13.97 41.90
N ASN A 172 -45.77 14.47 42.56
CA ASN A 172 -45.83 15.24 43.80
C ASN A 172 -45.75 16.77 43.61
N GLN A 173 -45.90 17.30 42.38
CA GLN A 173 -46.06 18.74 42.16
C GLN A 173 -47.50 19.16 42.48
N SER A 174 -47.65 20.26 43.21
CA SER A 174 -48.91 20.80 43.74
C SER A 174 -49.97 21.20 42.70
N THR A 175 -49.79 20.83 41.44
CA THR A 175 -50.67 21.10 40.30
C THR A 175 -51.39 19.87 39.76
N THR A 176 -51.11 18.66 40.29
CA THR A 176 -51.78 17.42 39.87
C THR A 176 -52.27 16.65 41.09
N TYR A 177 -53.59 16.60 41.29
CA TYR A 177 -54.20 15.77 42.35
C TYR A 177 -54.21 14.30 41.92
N THR A 178 -53.71 13.41 42.78
CA THR A 178 -53.94 11.98 42.59
C THR A 178 -55.43 11.67 42.76
N LYS A 179 -55.90 10.56 42.18
CA LYS A 179 -57.29 10.12 42.29
C LYS A 179 -57.75 10.04 43.76
N THR A 180 -56.89 9.54 44.64
CA THR A 180 -57.13 9.45 46.09
C THR A 180 -57.28 10.81 46.74
N GLU A 181 -56.47 11.80 46.38
CA GLU A 181 -56.57 13.18 46.92
C GLU A 181 -57.82 13.89 46.41
N THR A 182 -58.20 13.66 45.15
CA THR A 182 -59.43 14.20 44.55
C THR A 182 -60.66 13.60 45.22
N ASP A 183 -60.69 12.28 45.41
CA ASP A 183 -61.78 11.57 46.08
C ASP A 183 -61.86 11.98 47.57
N GLY A 184 -60.72 12.22 48.22
CA GLY A 184 -60.64 12.72 49.59
C GLY A 184 -61.17 14.15 49.76
N LEU A 185 -60.79 15.08 48.87
CA LEU A 185 -61.28 16.46 48.88
C LEU A 185 -62.78 16.55 48.53
N LEU A 186 -63.26 15.68 47.63
CA LEU A 186 -64.67 15.57 47.28
C LEU A 186 -65.51 15.07 48.47
N ASN A 187 -65.03 14.05 49.19
CA ASN A 187 -65.65 13.59 50.43
C ASN A 187 -65.58 14.63 51.57
N ALA A 188 -64.50 15.40 51.64
CA ALA A 188 -64.35 16.47 52.63
C ALA A 188 -65.25 17.68 52.35
N LYS A 189 -65.61 17.96 51.08
CA LYS A 189 -66.66 18.94 50.73
C LYS A 189 -68.08 18.39 50.88
N ALA A 190 -68.28 17.09 50.67
CA ALA A 190 -69.58 16.45 50.92
C ALA A 190 -69.96 16.45 52.41
N ASN A 191 -68.98 16.50 53.32
CA ASN A 191 -69.17 16.50 54.77
C ASN A 191 -68.78 17.84 55.45
N GLN A 192 -68.93 18.98 54.76
CA GLN A 192 -68.74 20.30 55.38
C GLN A 192 -70.05 20.88 55.91
N SER A 193 -70.01 21.44 57.11
CA SER A 193 -71.13 21.92 57.94
C SER A 193 -71.95 23.09 57.36
N THR A 194 -71.85 23.36 56.06
CA THR A 194 -72.58 24.41 55.34
C THR A 194 -73.68 23.87 54.43
N THR A 195 -73.82 22.55 54.30
CA THR A 195 -74.91 21.91 53.53
C THR A 195 -75.68 20.95 54.43
N TYR A 196 -76.89 21.33 54.82
CA TYR A 196 -77.80 20.43 55.54
C TYR A 196 -78.33 19.37 54.56
N THR A 197 -78.24 18.10 54.93
CA THR A 197 -79.01 17.08 54.22
C THR A 197 -80.50 17.34 54.44
N LYS A 198 -81.35 16.95 53.47
CA LYS A 198 -82.80 17.18 53.54
C LYS A 198 -83.41 16.70 54.86
N ILE A 199 -82.90 15.60 55.41
CA ILE A 199 -83.34 15.02 56.69
C ILE A 199 -83.03 15.95 57.87
N GLU A 200 -81.84 16.57 57.88
CA GLU A 200 -81.45 17.51 58.94
C GLU A 200 -82.27 18.80 58.88
N THR A 201 -82.55 19.33 57.67
CA THR A 201 -83.41 20.51 57.50
C THR A 201 -84.84 20.24 57.98
N ASP A 202 -85.41 19.09 57.62
CA ASP A 202 -86.77 18.70 58.03
C ASP A 202 -86.87 18.55 59.57
N SER A 203 -85.82 18.05 60.22
CA SER A 203 -85.75 17.91 61.68
C SER A 203 -85.60 19.26 62.41
N LEU A 204 -84.78 20.18 61.89
CA LEU A 204 -84.61 21.53 62.44
C LEU A 204 -85.89 22.37 62.30
N LEU A 205 -86.59 22.26 61.17
CA LEU A 205 -87.84 22.98 60.90
C LEU A 205 -88.97 22.53 61.83
N ASN A 206 -89.13 21.21 62.05
CA ASN A 206 -90.11 20.68 63.01
C ASN A 206 -89.81 21.07 64.46
N THR A 207 -88.53 21.21 64.81
CA THR A 207 -88.11 21.64 66.16
C THR A 207 -88.36 23.14 66.38
N LYS A 208 -88.24 23.97 65.34
CA LYS A 208 -88.60 25.40 65.38
C LYS A 208 -90.12 25.64 65.43
N ALA A 209 -90.91 24.80 64.75
CA ALA A 209 -92.37 24.89 64.75
C ALA A 209 -93.00 24.54 66.12
N ASN A 210 -92.34 23.69 66.93
CA ASN A 210 -92.85 23.21 68.21
C ASN A 210 -92.12 23.80 69.44
N GLN A 211 -91.48 24.97 69.31
CA GLN A 211 -90.86 25.67 70.43
C GLN A 211 -91.85 26.64 71.10
N ALA A 212 -91.91 26.59 72.44
CA ALA A 212 -92.75 27.41 73.33
C ALA A 212 -92.52 28.94 73.24
N THR A 213 -91.67 29.41 72.33
CA THR A 213 -91.41 30.82 72.04
C THR A 213 -92.24 31.37 70.88
N THR A 214 -93.05 30.53 70.22
CA THR A 214 -93.95 30.95 69.15
C THR A 214 -95.38 30.96 69.70
N TYR A 215 -95.91 32.14 70.03
CA TYR A 215 -97.28 32.29 70.49
C TYR A 215 -98.25 31.91 69.37
N SER A 216 -99.17 30.98 69.65
CA SER A 216 -100.31 30.76 68.77
C SER A 216 -101.17 32.02 68.74
N LYS A 217 -101.92 32.22 67.65
CA LYS A 217 -102.77 33.41 67.46
C LYS A 217 -103.67 33.67 68.67
N THR A 218 -104.21 32.61 69.27
CA THR A 218 -105.05 32.64 70.47
C THR A 218 -104.33 33.17 71.72
N GLU A 219 -103.04 32.83 71.90
CA GLU A 219 -102.26 33.29 73.05
C GLU A 219 -101.89 34.77 72.91
N THR A 220 -101.59 35.21 71.68
CA THR A 220 -101.32 36.62 71.37
C THR A 220 -102.55 37.50 71.64
N ASP A 221 -103.73 37.07 71.19
CA ASP A 221 -104.98 37.80 71.36
C ASP A 221 -105.35 37.94 72.86
N THR A 222 -105.02 36.93 73.67
CA THR A 222 -105.26 36.94 75.13
C THR A 222 -104.32 37.91 75.85
N LEU A 223 -103.03 37.94 75.50
CA LEU A 223 -102.04 38.88 76.06
C LEU A 223 -102.31 40.33 75.64
N LEU A 224 -102.77 40.55 74.41
CA LEU A 224 -103.08 41.88 73.88
C LEU A 224 -104.29 42.51 74.61
N ASN A 225 -105.35 41.72 74.87
CA ASN A 225 -106.50 42.18 75.65
C ASN A 225 -106.15 42.46 77.12
N ALA A 226 -105.17 41.75 77.70
CA ALA A 226 -104.71 42.01 79.07
C ALA A 226 -103.84 43.28 79.22
N LYS A 227 -103.18 43.74 78.13
CA LYS A 227 -102.44 45.02 78.12
C LYS A 227 -103.34 46.23 77.82
N ALA A 228 -104.46 46.06 77.13
CA ALA A 228 -105.37 47.17 76.82
C ALA A 228 -106.07 47.78 78.04
N ASN A 229 -106.13 47.06 79.18
CA ASN A 229 -106.83 47.48 80.41
C ASN A 229 -105.88 47.67 81.61
N GLN A 230 -104.69 48.26 81.40
CA GLN A 230 -103.80 48.66 82.50
C GLN A 230 -103.63 50.18 82.58
N THR A 231 -103.67 50.67 83.82
CA THR A 231 -103.64 52.07 84.31
C THR A 231 -102.43 52.92 83.89
N THR A 232 -101.55 52.41 83.02
CA THR A 232 -100.37 53.12 82.48
C THR A 232 -100.53 53.54 81.02
N THR A 233 -101.69 53.30 80.40
CA THR A 233 -101.96 53.67 79.00
C THR A 233 -103.01 54.78 78.94
N TYR A 234 -102.60 55.98 78.50
CA TYR A 234 -103.52 57.09 78.25
C TYR A 234 -104.32 56.83 76.98
N THR A 235 -105.64 57.01 77.03
CA THR A 235 -106.48 57.01 75.84
C THR A 235 -106.16 58.23 74.96
N LYS A 236 -106.46 58.13 73.67
CA LYS A 236 -106.23 59.24 72.71
C LYS A 236 -106.79 60.58 73.22
N THR A 237 -107.97 60.54 73.84
CA THR A 237 -108.63 61.72 74.43
C THR A 237 -107.84 62.36 75.58
N GLU A 238 -107.20 61.55 76.44
CA GLU A 238 -106.39 62.05 77.56
C GLU A 238 -105.05 62.64 77.08
N THR A 239 -104.46 62.05 76.04
CA THR A 239 -103.24 62.57 75.41
C THR A 239 -103.49 63.91 74.71
N ASP A 240 -104.59 64.00 73.96
CA ASP A 240 -104.97 65.22 73.23
C ASP A 240 -105.22 66.39 74.22
N GLY A 241 -105.76 66.11 75.43
CA GLY A 241 -105.96 67.11 76.48
C GLY A 241 -104.68 67.62 77.16
N LEU A 242 -103.71 66.73 77.43
CA LEU A 242 -102.41 67.10 78.00
C LEU A 242 -101.55 67.89 77.00
N LEU A 243 -101.62 67.55 75.71
CA LEU A 243 -100.89 68.23 74.64
C LEU A 243 -101.39 69.67 74.45
N ALA A 244 -102.72 69.89 74.50
CA ALA A 244 -103.31 71.23 74.46
C ALA A 244 -102.88 72.12 75.64
N SER A 245 -102.63 71.53 76.82
CA SER A 245 -102.16 72.27 78.01
C SER A 245 -100.66 72.60 77.96
N LYS A 246 -99.85 71.83 77.21
CA LYS A 246 -98.42 72.10 76.98
C LYS A 246 -98.18 73.13 75.85
N ALA A 247 -99.09 73.24 74.89
CA ALA A 247 -98.98 74.15 73.74
C ALA A 247 -99.03 75.66 74.11
N ASN A 248 -99.48 76.02 75.31
CA ASN A 248 -99.64 77.42 75.75
C ASN A 248 -98.58 77.90 76.77
N GLN A 249 -97.38 77.30 76.81
CA GLN A 249 -96.27 77.75 77.68
C GLN A 249 -95.18 78.47 76.86
N SER A 250 -94.79 79.68 77.29
CA SER A 250 -93.91 80.62 76.54
C SER A 250 -92.44 80.20 76.41
N THR A 251 -92.11 78.91 76.60
CA THR A 251 -90.75 78.36 76.52
C THR A 251 -90.57 77.33 75.41
N THR A 252 -91.54 77.21 74.48
CA THR A 252 -91.50 76.22 73.38
C THR A 252 -91.67 76.91 72.03
N TYR A 253 -90.72 76.71 71.11
CA TYR A 253 -90.80 77.21 69.74
C TYR A 253 -91.74 76.34 68.88
N THR A 254 -92.52 77.00 68.02
CA THR A 254 -93.41 76.34 67.06
C THR A 254 -92.62 75.79 65.86
N LYS A 255 -93.17 74.76 65.20
CA LYS A 255 -92.56 74.17 64.00
C LYS A 255 -92.24 75.23 62.92
N THR A 256 -93.09 76.24 62.77
CA THR A 256 -92.88 77.34 61.82
C THR A 256 -91.63 78.17 62.12
N GLU A 257 -91.35 78.45 63.40
CA GLU A 257 -90.17 79.22 63.80
C GLU A 257 -88.87 78.42 63.58
N VAL A 258 -88.91 77.12 63.87
CA VAL A 258 -87.78 76.21 63.58
C VAL A 258 -87.56 76.09 62.07
N ASP A 259 -88.62 75.88 61.29
CA ASP A 259 -88.52 75.76 59.83
C ASP A 259 -88.00 77.06 59.19
N THR A 260 -88.29 78.24 59.78
CA THR A 260 -87.76 79.53 59.31
C THR A 260 -86.26 79.68 59.60
N LEU A 261 -85.81 79.27 60.79
CA LEU A 261 -84.38 79.33 61.18
C LEU A 261 -83.53 78.31 60.44
N VAL A 262 -84.07 77.10 60.20
CA VAL A 262 -83.40 76.05 59.43
C VAL A 262 -83.32 76.44 57.96
N ASN A 263 -84.37 77.02 57.37
CA ASN A 263 -84.34 77.47 55.97
C ASN A 263 -83.54 78.77 55.76
N ALA A 264 -83.27 79.55 56.82
CA ALA A 264 -82.40 80.73 56.78
C ALA A 264 -80.91 80.38 56.89
N ARG A 265 -80.57 79.13 57.23
CA ARG A 265 -79.21 78.62 57.22
C ARG A 265 -79.02 77.86 55.91
N PRO A 266 -78.33 78.43 54.90
CA PRO A 266 -78.11 77.69 53.68
C PRO A 266 -77.06 76.61 53.99
N ASP A 267 -77.47 75.34 53.98
CA ASP A 267 -76.55 74.18 53.92
C ASP A 267 -75.93 74.09 52.52
N ASN A 268 -75.35 75.18 52.02
CA ASN A 268 -74.61 75.23 50.76
C ASN A 268 -73.11 75.20 51.06
N LEU A 269 -72.37 74.34 50.35
CA LEU A 269 -70.89 74.34 50.32
C LEU A 269 -70.27 75.68 49.86
N ILE A 270 -71.08 76.72 49.65
CA ILE A 270 -70.70 78.09 49.24
C ILE A 270 -69.81 78.79 50.27
N GLU A 271 -69.77 78.33 51.53
CA GLU A 271 -68.84 78.87 52.53
C GLU A 271 -67.40 78.30 52.43
N LEU A 272 -67.18 77.22 51.66
CA LEU A 272 -65.83 76.75 51.32
C LEU A 272 -65.30 77.59 50.16
N GLY A 273 -64.79 78.79 50.45
CA GLY A 273 -64.32 79.76 49.45
C GLY A 273 -63.17 79.26 48.56
N ASP A 274 -62.58 78.12 48.91
CA ASP A 274 -61.53 77.39 48.21
C ASP A 274 -62.06 76.26 47.29
N VAL A 275 -63.37 76.02 47.21
CA VAL A 275 -63.94 74.98 46.33
C VAL A 275 -64.88 75.59 45.29
N VAL A 276 -64.63 75.33 44.01
CA VAL A 276 -65.50 75.74 42.89
C VAL A 276 -66.10 74.49 42.26
N ILE A 277 -67.31 74.13 42.69
CA ILE A 277 -68.08 73.03 42.09
C ILE A 277 -69.04 73.61 41.04
N THR A 278 -68.70 73.46 39.77
CA THR A 278 -69.72 73.48 38.70
C THR A 278 -70.19 72.04 38.54
N SER A 279 -71.50 71.80 38.42
CA SER A 279 -72.13 70.47 38.55
C SER A 279 -71.27 69.32 38.00
N PRO A 280 -70.68 68.45 38.85
CA PRO A 280 -69.80 67.38 38.39
C PRO A 280 -70.55 66.49 37.41
N ILE A 281 -69.91 66.17 36.29
CA ILE A 281 -70.33 65.05 35.44
C ILE A 281 -69.59 63.78 35.85
N ASP A 282 -70.13 62.62 35.44
CA ASP A 282 -69.53 61.32 35.73
C ASP A 282 -68.12 61.23 35.12
N GLY A 283 -67.15 60.78 35.92
CA GLY A 283 -65.73 60.73 35.54
C GLY A 283 -64.89 61.98 35.88
N GLN A 284 -65.41 62.91 36.67
CA GLN A 284 -64.65 64.05 37.20
C GLN A 284 -64.27 63.88 38.68
N SER A 285 -63.09 64.36 39.06
CA SER A 285 -62.63 64.47 40.45
C SER A 285 -62.38 65.92 40.82
N LEU A 286 -62.42 66.24 42.11
CA LEU A 286 -61.91 67.52 42.61
C LEU A 286 -60.39 67.46 42.67
N VAL A 287 -59.73 68.36 41.94
CA VAL A 287 -58.27 68.50 41.91
C VAL A 287 -57.93 69.90 42.38
N TYR A 288 -56.92 70.03 43.23
CA TYR A 288 -56.43 71.33 43.68
C TYR A 288 -55.64 71.99 42.56
N ASP A 289 -56.09 73.16 42.12
CA ASP A 289 -55.42 73.95 41.09
C ASP A 289 -54.56 75.02 41.76
N ASP A 290 -53.25 74.78 41.77
CA ASP A 290 -52.25 75.69 42.33
C ASP A 290 -52.27 77.09 41.68
N SER A 291 -52.76 77.20 40.43
CA SER A 291 -52.81 78.49 39.72
C SER A 291 -53.96 79.37 40.18
N THR A 292 -55.07 78.77 40.63
CA THR A 292 -56.24 79.49 41.16
C THR A 292 -56.34 79.42 42.68
N GLY A 293 -55.56 78.55 43.34
CA GLY A 293 -55.60 78.31 44.78
C GLY A 293 -56.91 77.67 45.24
N LYS A 294 -57.60 76.96 44.34
CA LYS A 294 -58.93 76.40 44.57
C LYS A 294 -59.02 74.96 44.12
N TRP A 295 -59.87 74.19 44.75
CA TRP A 295 -60.33 72.88 44.27
C TRP A 295 -61.32 73.07 43.13
N ILE A 296 -61.00 72.54 41.95
CA ILE A 296 -61.83 72.60 40.75
C ILE A 296 -62.22 71.19 40.27
N ASN A 297 -63.33 71.09 39.54
CA ASN A 297 -63.70 69.87 38.83
C ASN A 297 -62.78 69.65 37.63
N GLU A 298 -62.04 68.54 37.60
CA GLU A 298 -61.23 68.14 36.45
C GLU A 298 -61.69 66.78 35.91
N THR A 299 -61.75 66.65 34.58
CA THR A 299 -62.01 65.36 33.93
C THR A 299 -60.84 64.43 34.15
N VAL A 300 -61.07 63.31 34.84
CA VAL A 300 -60.02 62.34 35.13
C VAL A 300 -59.75 61.53 33.86
N SER A 301 -59.00 62.13 32.93
CA SER A 301 -58.45 61.43 31.79
C SER A 301 -57.29 60.54 32.25
N GLY A 302 -57.61 59.36 32.79
CA GLY A 302 -56.66 58.24 32.89
C GLY A 302 -56.20 57.80 34.28
N GLY A 303 -56.95 58.05 35.35
CA GLY A 303 -56.62 57.53 36.68
C GLY A 303 -57.43 56.29 37.04
N GLY A 304 -56.94 55.07 36.75
CA GLY A 304 -57.62 53.86 37.25
C GLY A 304 -57.25 52.50 36.64
N GLY A 305 -56.29 52.43 35.72
CA GLY A 305 -55.66 51.18 35.33
C GLY A 305 -54.16 51.35 35.52
N GLY A 306 -53.53 50.52 36.35
CA GLY A 306 -52.08 50.55 36.53
C GLY A 306 -51.41 50.60 35.16
N SER A 307 -50.81 51.74 34.82
CA SER A 307 -49.89 51.84 33.71
C SER A 307 -48.79 50.86 34.05
N GLY A 308 -48.85 49.65 33.48
CA GLY A 308 -47.75 48.72 33.57
C GLY A 308 -46.46 49.43 33.20
N GLU A 309 -45.36 49.06 33.84
CA GLU A 309 -44.03 49.60 33.57
C GLU A 309 -43.82 49.78 32.06
N ALA A 310 -43.42 50.98 31.64
CA ALA A 310 -43.18 51.30 30.25
C ALA A 310 -41.95 50.52 29.74
N ASN A 311 -42.17 49.26 29.37
CA ASN A 311 -41.12 48.36 28.91
C ASN A 311 -40.66 48.77 27.52
N THR A 312 -39.46 49.36 27.46
CA THR A 312 -38.79 49.79 26.23
C THR A 312 -37.73 48.76 25.86
N ALA A 313 -37.85 48.17 24.67
CA ALA A 313 -36.82 47.32 24.07
C ALA A 313 -36.31 48.00 22.80
N THR A 314 -35.04 48.39 22.81
CA THR A 314 -34.39 49.12 21.71
C THR A 314 -33.20 48.33 21.19
N ASN A 315 -33.04 48.26 19.87
CA ASN A 315 -31.81 47.74 19.28
C ASN A 315 -30.73 48.85 19.36
N VAL A 316 -29.68 48.62 20.14
CA VAL A 316 -28.59 49.59 20.36
C VAL A 316 -27.36 49.19 19.52
N GLY A 317 -26.69 50.17 18.92
CA GLY A 317 -25.54 49.97 18.02
C GLY A 317 -25.81 50.45 16.58
N THR A 318 -24.76 50.58 15.77
CA THR A 318 -24.83 51.15 14.40
C THR A 318 -24.71 50.11 13.28
N ALA A 319 -24.39 48.85 13.59
CA ALA A 319 -24.18 47.77 12.64
C ALA A 319 -24.85 46.46 13.11
N GLY A 320 -25.11 45.55 12.17
CA GLY A 320 -25.79 44.28 12.43
C GLY A 320 -27.32 44.35 12.33
N VAL A 321 -27.99 43.25 12.67
CA VAL A 321 -29.46 43.15 12.65
C VAL A 321 -29.97 43.03 14.08
N GLY A 322 -30.81 43.99 14.48
CA GLY A 322 -31.43 43.97 15.81
C GLY A 322 -32.39 42.80 16.02
N ILE A 323 -32.41 42.27 17.25
CA ILE A 323 -33.26 41.15 17.67
C ILE A 323 -34.65 41.57 18.13
N TYR A 324 -34.83 42.81 18.60
CA TYR A 324 -36.17 43.31 18.90
C TYR A 324 -36.97 43.48 17.60
N LYS A 325 -38.18 42.93 17.57
CA LYS A 325 -39.09 42.98 16.43
C LYS A 325 -40.16 44.05 16.63
N GLN A 326 -40.97 43.93 17.68
CA GLN A 326 -42.12 44.80 17.95
C GLN A 326 -42.65 44.63 19.38
N LYS A 327 -43.52 45.54 19.82
CA LYS A 327 -44.33 45.41 21.04
C LYS A 327 -45.79 45.26 20.64
N THR A 328 -46.47 44.23 21.16
CA THR A 328 -47.88 43.98 20.90
C THR A 328 -48.63 43.89 22.22
N GLY A 329 -49.32 44.96 22.61
CA GLY A 329 -49.88 45.12 23.94
C GLY A 329 -48.77 45.13 25.00
N VAL A 330 -48.81 44.18 25.93
CA VAL A 330 -47.78 44.00 26.96
C VAL A 330 -46.59 43.15 26.50
N ASN A 331 -46.70 42.42 25.38
CA ASN A 331 -45.70 41.47 24.90
C ASN A 331 -44.56 42.19 24.14
N LEU A 332 -43.31 41.92 24.52
CA LEU A 332 -42.12 42.30 23.75
C LEU A 332 -41.72 41.12 22.86
N GLU A 333 -41.91 41.26 21.56
CA GLU A 333 -41.54 40.23 20.59
C GLU A 333 -40.09 40.41 20.13
N PHE A 334 -39.30 39.35 20.29
CA PHE A 334 -37.95 39.24 19.75
C PHE A 334 -37.91 38.24 18.59
N LYS A 335 -37.03 38.49 17.63
CA LYS A 335 -36.68 37.52 16.59
C LYS A 335 -35.96 36.35 17.25
N LYS A 336 -36.26 35.13 16.81
CA LYS A 336 -35.46 33.96 17.18
C LYS A 336 -34.07 34.07 16.58
N VAL A 337 -33.06 33.58 17.30
CA VAL A 337 -31.71 33.38 16.76
C VAL A 337 -31.66 31.97 16.16
N ASN A 338 -31.21 31.85 14.91
CA ASN A 338 -31.13 30.58 14.20
C ASN A 338 -29.76 30.41 13.54
N ALA A 339 -29.19 29.20 13.64
CA ALA A 339 -27.93 28.88 12.97
C ALA A 339 -28.17 28.82 11.45
N GLY A 340 -27.47 29.68 10.69
CA GLY A 340 -27.57 29.69 9.23
C GLY A 340 -26.95 28.46 8.55
N SER A 341 -26.14 27.69 9.28
CA SER A 341 -25.58 26.42 8.82
C SER A 341 -25.29 25.52 10.02
N ASN A 342 -25.03 24.23 9.77
CA ASN A 342 -24.61 23.27 10.79
C ASN A 342 -23.21 23.54 11.38
N LYS A 343 -22.47 24.57 10.93
CA LYS A 343 -21.16 24.97 11.48
C LYS A 343 -21.28 25.72 12.80
N ILE A 344 -22.44 26.30 13.09
CA ILE A 344 -22.74 26.98 14.34
C ILE A 344 -23.89 26.20 15.00
N SER A 345 -23.77 25.90 16.28
CA SER A 345 -24.87 25.42 17.11
C SER A 345 -25.48 26.58 17.87
N ILE A 346 -26.81 26.56 17.99
CA ILE A 346 -27.55 27.44 18.89
C ILE A 346 -28.34 26.54 19.82
N THR A 347 -28.02 26.58 21.11
CA THR A 347 -28.59 25.70 22.12
C THR A 347 -29.18 26.55 23.24
N ASP A 348 -30.33 26.14 23.74
CA ASP A 348 -30.95 26.74 24.94
C ASP A 348 -30.29 26.13 26.18
N ASP A 349 -29.44 26.91 26.87
CA ASP A 349 -28.89 26.50 28.16
C ASP A 349 -29.86 26.87 29.28
N THR A 350 -30.78 25.94 29.52
CA THR A 350 -31.78 26.10 30.59
C THR A 350 -31.18 26.12 32.00
N THR A 351 -29.89 25.77 32.17
CA THR A 351 -29.23 25.72 33.49
C THR A 351 -28.87 27.10 33.98
N ASN A 352 -28.40 27.98 33.09
CA ASN A 352 -28.02 29.37 33.39
C ASN A 352 -28.92 30.40 32.69
N SER A 353 -29.93 29.96 31.93
CA SER A 353 -30.84 30.81 31.15
C SER A 353 -30.16 31.61 30.04
N GLU A 354 -29.16 31.00 29.39
CA GLU A 354 -28.43 31.58 28.27
C GLU A 354 -28.79 30.90 26.94
N VAL A 355 -28.57 31.61 25.85
CA VAL A 355 -28.58 31.02 24.50
C VAL A 355 -27.12 30.80 24.11
N ASP A 356 -26.66 29.56 24.18
CA ASP A 356 -25.31 29.19 23.79
C ASP A 356 -25.18 29.24 22.26
N ILE A 357 -24.19 30.00 21.79
CA ILE A 357 -23.82 30.05 20.39
C ILE A 357 -22.37 29.58 20.30
N ASP A 358 -22.19 28.38 19.77
CA ASP A 358 -20.87 27.75 19.66
C ASP A 358 -20.60 27.24 18.25
N VAL A 359 -19.33 26.99 17.96
CA VAL A 359 -18.88 26.46 16.69
C VAL A 359 -18.88 24.93 16.75
N ASN A 360 -19.57 24.30 15.81
CA ASN A 360 -19.49 22.86 15.64
C ASN A 360 -18.22 22.50 14.86
N GLU A 361 -17.14 22.23 15.59
CA GLU A 361 -15.81 21.97 15.04
C GLU A 361 -15.79 20.86 13.99
N ALA A 362 -16.61 19.81 14.15
CA ALA A 362 -16.67 18.69 13.21
C ALA A 362 -17.18 19.12 11.82
N ASN A 363 -17.93 20.22 11.74
CA ASN A 363 -18.44 20.77 10.48
C ASN A 363 -17.55 21.87 9.89
N LEU A 364 -16.46 22.23 10.58
CA LEU A 364 -15.41 23.06 10.02
C LEU A 364 -14.48 22.21 9.16
N THR A 365 -14.29 22.61 7.91
CA THR A 365 -13.36 21.97 6.98
C THR A 365 -12.47 23.02 6.37
N LEU A 366 -11.25 22.66 5.97
CA LEU A 366 -10.36 23.59 5.27
C LEU A 366 -10.98 24.16 3.97
N GLY A 367 -11.93 23.46 3.36
CA GLY A 367 -12.65 23.95 2.19
C GLY A 367 -13.67 25.06 2.51
N ASN A 368 -14.12 25.17 3.76
CA ASN A 368 -15.09 26.17 4.19
C ASN A 368 -14.50 27.26 5.12
N LEU A 369 -13.25 27.12 5.53
CA LEU A 369 -12.43 28.17 6.15
C LEU A 369 -11.61 28.88 5.07
N ALA A 370 -11.63 30.21 5.04
CA ALA A 370 -10.73 30.97 4.18
C ALA A 370 -9.28 30.89 4.72
N GLY A 371 -8.29 30.90 3.82
CA GLY A 371 -6.87 30.99 4.15
C GLY A 371 -6.10 29.68 4.01
N THR A 372 -4.92 29.62 4.66
CA THR A 372 -4.00 28.48 4.60
C THR A 372 -3.69 27.98 6.00
N LEU A 373 -3.57 26.67 6.18
CA LEU A 373 -3.05 26.11 7.43
C LEU A 373 -1.53 26.30 7.49
N SER A 374 -1.00 26.82 8.59
CA SER A 374 0.44 27.06 8.73
C SER A 374 1.24 25.75 8.87
N ILE A 375 2.55 25.82 8.60
CA ILE A 375 3.47 24.66 8.71
C ILE A 375 3.50 24.11 10.14
N ALA A 376 3.49 24.98 11.14
CA ALA A 376 3.48 24.60 12.56
C ALA A 376 2.22 23.82 12.98
N LYS A 377 1.16 23.86 12.16
CA LYS A 377 -0.10 23.15 12.38
C LYS A 377 -0.31 22.01 11.37
N GLY A 378 0.76 21.56 10.68
CA GLY A 378 0.72 20.47 9.71
C GLY A 378 0.20 20.86 8.32
N GLY A 379 0.03 22.16 8.05
CA GLY A 379 -0.29 22.67 6.72
C GLY A 379 0.95 23.06 5.92
N THR A 380 0.76 23.74 4.79
CA THR A 380 1.85 24.21 3.93
C THR A 380 2.02 25.73 3.96
N GLY A 381 1.11 26.45 4.62
CA GLY A 381 1.06 27.91 4.65
C GLY A 381 0.87 28.55 3.27
N SER A 382 0.51 27.76 2.25
CA SER A 382 0.53 28.21 0.87
C SER A 382 -0.79 27.95 0.15
N THR A 383 -1.18 28.89 -0.70
CA THR A 383 -2.34 28.80 -1.60
C THR A 383 -1.99 28.18 -2.96
N THR A 384 -0.72 27.84 -3.20
CA THR A 384 -0.27 27.25 -4.47
C THR A 384 0.52 25.97 -4.23
N ALA A 385 0.42 25.02 -5.16
CA ALA A 385 1.14 23.75 -5.08
C ALA A 385 2.67 23.95 -5.06
N SER A 386 3.19 24.91 -5.84
CA SER A 386 4.63 25.16 -5.92
C SER A 386 5.22 25.64 -4.59
N ALA A 387 4.61 26.66 -3.98
CA ALA A 387 5.11 27.17 -2.70
C ALA A 387 4.82 26.20 -1.55
N ALA A 388 3.76 25.38 -1.64
CA ALA A 388 3.55 24.26 -0.74
C ALA A 388 4.68 23.23 -0.81
N LEU A 389 5.09 22.84 -2.02
CA LEU A 389 6.17 21.87 -2.25
C LEU A 389 7.51 22.37 -1.69
N THR A 390 7.80 23.66 -1.89
CA THR A 390 8.95 24.34 -1.29
C THR A 390 8.89 24.33 0.24
N ALA A 391 7.74 24.64 0.83
CA ALA A 391 7.56 24.64 2.29
C ALA A 391 7.71 23.25 2.93
N LEU A 392 7.36 22.19 2.19
CA LEU A 392 7.52 20.78 2.58
C LEU A 392 8.95 20.25 2.36
N GLY A 393 9.83 21.01 1.71
CA GLY A 393 11.20 20.59 1.40
C GLY A 393 11.28 19.45 0.38
N ALA A 394 10.24 19.24 -0.42
CA ALA A 394 10.23 18.21 -1.45
C ALA A 394 11.09 18.65 -2.65
N ALA A 395 11.88 17.71 -3.17
CA ALA A 395 12.69 17.95 -4.36
C ALA A 395 11.80 18.28 -5.56
N SER A 396 12.13 19.36 -6.27
CA SER A 396 11.42 19.75 -7.50
C SER A 396 11.77 18.81 -8.67
N SER A 397 10.95 18.82 -9.72
CA SER A 397 11.28 18.11 -10.96
C SER A 397 12.60 18.59 -11.56
N SER A 398 12.96 19.88 -11.39
CA SER A 398 14.27 20.41 -11.77
C SER A 398 15.40 19.85 -10.91
N ASP A 399 15.20 19.69 -9.60
CA ASP A 399 16.22 19.08 -8.73
C ASP A 399 16.47 17.63 -9.12
N LEU A 400 15.40 16.86 -9.38
CA LEU A 400 15.52 15.46 -9.81
C LEU A 400 16.13 15.33 -11.22
N THR A 401 15.78 16.24 -12.14
CA THR A 401 16.38 16.27 -13.49
C THR A 401 17.86 16.62 -13.43
N SER A 402 18.23 17.61 -12.61
CA SER A 402 19.62 17.97 -12.34
C SER A 402 20.39 16.81 -11.71
N HIS A 403 19.76 16.10 -10.78
CA HIS A 403 20.35 14.95 -10.09
C HIS A 403 20.58 13.74 -11.01
N THR A 404 19.59 13.37 -11.82
CA THR A 404 19.65 12.22 -12.74
C THR A 404 20.58 12.45 -13.95
N GLY A 405 20.75 13.70 -14.37
CA GLY A 405 21.74 14.09 -15.38
C GLY A 405 23.15 14.32 -14.83
N ASN A 406 23.34 14.25 -13.51
CA ASN A 406 24.63 14.54 -12.89
C ASN A 406 25.61 13.36 -13.06
N THR A 407 26.67 13.57 -13.85
CA THR A 407 27.76 12.61 -14.03
C THR A 407 28.91 12.80 -13.03
N SER A 408 28.80 13.76 -12.13
CA SER A 408 29.70 13.88 -10.97
C SER A 408 29.33 12.82 -9.94
N ASN A 409 30.04 12.81 -8.82
CA ASN A 409 29.72 11.95 -7.68
C ASN A 409 28.92 12.74 -6.62
N PRO A 410 27.63 13.07 -6.84
CA PRO A 410 26.86 14.00 -5.99
C PRO A 410 26.61 13.47 -4.58
N HIS A 411 26.66 12.15 -4.40
CA HIS A 411 26.51 11.51 -3.10
C HIS A 411 27.85 11.17 -2.44
N SER A 412 28.97 11.63 -3.02
CA SER A 412 30.31 11.29 -2.55
C SER A 412 30.51 9.77 -2.41
N VAL A 413 29.88 8.98 -3.28
CA VAL A 413 29.96 7.52 -3.31
C VAL A 413 31.42 7.10 -3.46
N THR A 414 31.92 6.34 -2.50
CA THR A 414 33.30 5.87 -2.48
C THR A 414 33.49 4.69 -3.44
N ALA A 415 34.74 4.46 -3.85
CA ALA A 415 35.11 3.29 -4.66
C ALA A 415 34.71 1.95 -4.01
N ALA A 416 34.66 1.90 -2.68
CA ALA A 416 34.22 0.73 -1.95
C ALA A 416 32.70 0.49 -2.11
N GLN A 417 31.88 1.54 -2.06
CA GLN A 417 30.41 1.44 -2.16
C GLN A 417 29.92 0.96 -3.52
N VAL A 418 30.65 1.25 -4.60
CA VAL A 418 30.33 0.76 -5.97
C VAL A 418 31.04 -0.54 -6.34
N GLY A 419 31.74 -1.19 -5.40
CA GLY A 419 32.45 -2.44 -5.69
C GLY A 419 33.61 -2.28 -6.68
N ASN A 420 34.13 -1.08 -6.89
CA ASN A 420 35.35 -0.84 -7.70
C ASN A 420 36.56 -1.55 -7.06
N THR A 421 36.53 -1.77 -5.75
CA THR A 421 37.50 -2.62 -5.05
C THR A 421 37.32 -4.12 -5.31
N THR A 422 36.27 -4.54 -6.01
CA THR A 422 36.02 -5.92 -6.43
C THR A 422 36.61 -6.14 -7.83
N ALA A 423 37.38 -7.23 -7.98
CA ALA A 423 38.23 -7.53 -9.14
C ALA A 423 37.53 -7.58 -10.53
N GLN A 424 36.19 -7.49 -10.57
CA GLN A 424 35.43 -7.45 -11.82
C GLN A 424 35.61 -6.12 -12.59
N TRP A 425 35.88 -5.01 -11.89
CA TRP A 425 36.05 -3.68 -12.51
C TRP A 425 37.50 -3.19 -12.53
N ASN A 426 38.37 -3.84 -11.74
CA ASN A 426 39.82 -3.64 -11.74
C ASN A 426 40.48 -4.98 -12.05
N ALA A 427 40.70 -5.29 -13.33
CA ALA A 427 41.54 -6.43 -13.73
C ALA A 427 43.02 -6.11 -13.45
N ASN A 428 43.35 -5.88 -12.17
CA ASN A 428 44.70 -5.73 -11.67
C ASN A 428 45.45 -7.07 -11.66
N ARG A 429 44.91 -8.12 -12.31
CA ARG A 429 45.54 -9.42 -12.49
C ARG A 429 45.28 -9.96 -13.89
N ILE A 430 46.34 -10.44 -14.54
CA ILE A 430 46.26 -11.25 -15.77
C ILE A 430 46.66 -12.67 -15.39
N GLN A 431 45.81 -13.65 -15.67
CA GLN A 431 46.03 -15.07 -15.32
C GLN A 431 46.44 -15.29 -13.86
N GLY A 432 45.83 -14.56 -12.93
CA GLY A 432 46.12 -14.71 -11.51
C GLY A 432 47.46 -14.12 -11.06
N VAL A 433 48.09 -13.26 -11.84
CA VAL A 433 49.31 -12.52 -11.48
C VAL A 433 49.01 -11.02 -11.50
N ASN A 434 49.45 -10.27 -10.48
CA ASN A 434 49.21 -8.83 -10.37
C ASN A 434 49.71 -8.06 -11.61
N VAL A 435 49.04 -6.97 -11.98
CA VAL A 435 49.45 -5.99 -12.99
C VAL A 435 49.81 -4.70 -12.27
N HIS A 436 50.96 -4.12 -12.61
CA HIS A 436 51.44 -2.86 -12.07
C HIS A 436 50.44 -1.73 -12.33
N THR A 437 50.27 -0.83 -11.38
CA THR A 437 49.22 0.20 -11.39
C THR A 437 49.60 1.49 -12.13
N THR A 438 50.84 1.60 -12.62
CA THR A 438 51.26 2.76 -13.42
C THR A 438 50.79 2.64 -14.85
N THR A 439 50.24 3.73 -15.39
CA THR A 439 49.84 3.83 -16.80
C THR A 439 51.03 3.59 -17.74
N PRO A 440 50.97 2.61 -18.67
CA PRO A 440 52.00 2.42 -19.68
C PRO A 440 52.13 3.65 -20.59
N THR A 441 53.35 3.99 -20.99
CA THR A 441 53.61 4.97 -22.07
C THR A 441 53.69 4.28 -23.43
N ASN A 442 53.51 5.05 -24.50
CA ASN A 442 53.53 4.51 -25.86
C ASN A 442 54.87 3.82 -26.15
N GLY A 443 54.82 2.56 -26.61
CA GLY A 443 56.00 1.73 -26.86
C GLY A 443 56.42 0.80 -25.71
N GLN A 444 55.73 0.85 -24.56
CA GLN A 444 55.89 -0.13 -23.50
C GLN A 444 54.98 -1.34 -23.71
N VAL A 445 55.44 -2.51 -23.26
CA VAL A 445 54.63 -3.74 -23.19
C VAL A 445 54.60 -4.23 -21.76
N LEU A 446 53.53 -4.94 -21.38
CA LEU A 446 53.47 -5.59 -20.08
C LEU A 446 54.37 -6.83 -20.09
N VAL A 447 55.42 -6.80 -19.27
CA VAL A 447 56.35 -7.93 -19.10
C VAL A 447 56.22 -8.46 -17.68
N TYR A 448 56.18 -9.78 -17.53
CA TYR A 448 56.19 -10.38 -16.20
C TYR A 448 57.55 -10.14 -15.52
N SER A 449 57.54 -9.38 -14.42
CA SER A 449 58.70 -9.15 -13.58
C SER A 449 58.78 -10.26 -12.55
N THR A 450 59.78 -11.14 -12.68
CA THR A 450 60.05 -12.20 -11.69
C THR A 450 60.50 -11.63 -10.34
N ALA A 451 61.20 -10.49 -10.35
CA ALA A 451 61.63 -9.80 -9.14
C ALA A 451 60.43 -9.26 -8.32
N ASN A 452 59.42 -8.74 -9.00
CA ASN A 452 58.26 -8.11 -8.35
C ASN A 452 57.01 -9.00 -8.37
N SER A 453 57.10 -10.21 -8.94
CA SER A 453 56.01 -11.19 -9.10
C SER A 453 54.70 -10.56 -9.66
N ARG A 454 54.84 -9.70 -10.67
CA ARG A 454 53.73 -8.97 -11.30
C ARG A 454 54.08 -8.55 -12.74
N TYR A 455 53.08 -8.34 -13.58
CA TYR A 455 53.24 -7.74 -14.90
C TYR A 455 53.52 -6.24 -14.77
N GLU A 456 54.60 -5.74 -15.37
CA GLU A 456 55.01 -4.34 -15.31
C GLU A 456 55.16 -3.74 -16.71
N PRO A 457 54.70 -2.49 -16.96
CA PRO A 457 55.00 -1.77 -18.19
C PRO A 457 56.52 -1.63 -18.33
N THR A 458 57.08 -2.27 -19.34
CA THR A 458 58.51 -2.31 -19.58
C THR A 458 58.79 -1.87 -21.00
N THR A 459 59.77 -0.99 -21.17
CA THR A 459 60.34 -0.68 -22.49
C THR A 459 61.25 -1.86 -22.88
N PRO A 460 60.97 -2.62 -23.95
CA PRO A 460 61.78 -3.80 -24.29
C PRO A 460 63.24 -3.39 -24.57
N ALA A 461 64.19 -4.01 -23.86
CA ALA A 461 65.63 -3.75 -24.04
C ALA A 461 66.11 -4.10 -25.46
N SER A 462 66.91 -3.21 -26.05
CA SER A 462 67.38 -3.19 -27.44
C SER A 462 68.53 -4.16 -27.74
N GLY A 463 68.45 -5.42 -27.29
CA GLY A 463 69.57 -6.38 -27.34
C GLY A 463 69.50 -7.48 -28.41
N GLY A 464 68.41 -7.57 -29.16
CA GLY A 464 68.29 -8.46 -30.32
C GLY A 464 67.49 -7.71 -31.37
N GLY A 465 68.11 -7.44 -32.53
CA GLY A 465 67.52 -6.62 -33.58
C GLY A 465 66.04 -6.96 -33.77
N LYS A 466 65.17 -5.99 -33.51
CA LYS A 466 63.74 -6.19 -33.68
C LYS A 466 63.48 -6.37 -35.17
N VAL A 467 62.73 -7.39 -35.55
CA VAL A 467 62.13 -7.40 -36.88
C VAL A 467 61.18 -6.21 -36.93
N ILE A 468 61.57 -5.18 -37.69
CA ILE A 468 60.82 -3.92 -37.78
C ILE A 468 59.85 -3.92 -38.95
N GLN A 469 60.08 -4.79 -39.95
CA GLN A 469 59.11 -5.08 -41.00
C GLN A 469 59.39 -6.42 -41.68
N VAL A 470 58.36 -6.99 -42.32
CA VAL A 470 58.44 -8.25 -43.07
C VAL A 470 57.67 -8.09 -44.38
N ALA A 471 58.30 -8.47 -45.49
CA ALA A 471 57.68 -8.60 -46.79
C ALA A 471 57.78 -10.06 -47.27
N ARG A 472 56.73 -10.59 -47.90
CA ARG A 472 56.67 -12.00 -48.34
C ARG A 472 56.02 -12.12 -49.71
N ALA A 473 56.55 -13.03 -50.53
CA ALA A 473 55.97 -13.48 -51.77
C ALA A 473 55.85 -15.00 -51.76
N THR A 474 54.79 -15.50 -52.40
CA THR A 474 54.56 -16.94 -52.58
C THR A 474 54.23 -17.21 -54.03
N ARG A 475 54.61 -18.39 -54.51
CA ARG A 475 54.23 -18.88 -55.83
C ARG A 475 53.79 -20.33 -55.72
N ASN A 476 52.48 -20.51 -55.78
CA ASN A 476 51.85 -21.82 -55.59
C ASN A 476 51.49 -22.50 -56.92
N THR A 477 51.80 -21.88 -58.06
CA THR A 477 51.60 -22.45 -59.39
C THR A 477 52.88 -23.12 -59.90
N PRO A 478 52.79 -24.32 -60.51
CA PRO A 478 53.92 -24.96 -61.18
C PRO A 478 54.57 -24.02 -62.20
N TRP A 479 55.89 -24.14 -62.33
CA TRP A 479 56.65 -23.35 -63.29
C TRP A 479 57.73 -24.17 -63.94
N THR A 480 58.00 -23.86 -65.21
CA THR A 480 59.07 -24.49 -65.98
C THR A 480 60.00 -23.42 -66.50
N LEU A 481 61.30 -23.59 -66.25
CA LEU A 481 62.38 -22.75 -66.78
C LEU A 481 63.19 -23.57 -67.76
N SER A 482 63.45 -23.03 -68.95
CA SER A 482 64.20 -23.69 -70.03
C SER A 482 65.51 -22.97 -70.25
N PHE A 483 66.63 -23.66 -70.03
CA PHE A 483 67.94 -23.02 -69.93
C PHE A 483 68.78 -23.18 -71.21
N THR A 484 69.28 -22.05 -71.71
CA THR A 484 70.37 -21.93 -72.70
C THR A 484 71.55 -21.15 -72.08
N GLY A 485 71.98 -21.55 -70.87
CA GLY A 485 73.18 -21.05 -70.20
C GLY A 485 73.08 -19.69 -69.49
N ASN A 486 71.86 -19.14 -69.30
CA ASN A 486 71.62 -17.84 -68.66
C ASN A 486 70.80 -17.99 -67.37
N TRP A 487 70.97 -17.05 -66.42
CA TRP A 487 70.10 -16.90 -65.25
C TRP A 487 68.66 -16.61 -65.66
N GLN A 488 67.70 -17.33 -65.09
CA GLN A 488 66.26 -17.11 -65.30
C GLN A 488 65.54 -16.92 -63.97
N SER A 489 64.55 -16.02 -63.94
CA SER A 489 63.74 -15.77 -62.75
C SER A 489 62.79 -16.93 -62.47
N THR A 490 62.71 -17.33 -61.21
CA THR A 490 61.69 -18.29 -60.71
C THR A 490 60.30 -17.66 -60.58
N GLY A 491 60.17 -16.36 -60.84
CA GLY A 491 58.93 -15.59 -60.65
C GLY A 491 58.63 -15.24 -59.19
N LEU A 492 59.46 -15.66 -58.23
CA LEU A 492 59.39 -15.19 -56.85
C LEU A 492 60.15 -13.86 -56.71
N ALA A 493 59.42 -12.79 -56.38
CA ALA A 493 59.97 -11.46 -56.16
C ALA A 493 59.32 -10.81 -54.92
N VAL A 494 60.14 -10.29 -54.00
CA VAL A 494 59.69 -9.60 -52.78
C VAL A 494 60.22 -8.18 -52.79
N THR A 495 59.32 -7.20 -52.73
CA THR A 495 59.69 -5.79 -52.62
C THR A 495 59.66 -5.34 -51.16
N ILE A 496 60.70 -4.64 -50.72
CA ILE A 496 60.78 -4.04 -49.38
C ILE A 496 61.49 -2.67 -49.46
N THR A 497 61.07 -1.72 -48.63
CA THR A 497 61.71 -0.40 -48.47
C THR A 497 62.32 -0.34 -47.08
N PRO A 498 63.64 -0.59 -46.90
CA PRO A 498 64.26 -0.59 -45.58
C PRO A 498 64.00 0.74 -44.86
N LEU A 499 63.64 0.67 -43.58
CA LEU A 499 63.44 1.83 -42.71
C LEU A 499 64.77 2.40 -42.21
N SER A 500 65.85 1.61 -42.24
CA SER A 500 67.20 2.06 -41.89
C SER A 500 68.27 1.56 -42.85
N ALA A 501 69.21 2.45 -43.22
CA ALA A 501 70.39 2.08 -44.01
C ALA A 501 71.36 1.16 -43.25
N THR A 502 71.27 1.12 -41.91
CA THR A 502 72.12 0.28 -41.05
C THR A 502 71.47 -1.05 -40.66
N SER A 503 70.22 -1.29 -41.08
CA SER A 503 69.52 -2.54 -40.80
C SER A 503 70.13 -3.74 -41.51
N THR A 504 69.91 -4.92 -40.92
CA THR A 504 70.22 -6.21 -41.57
C THR A 504 68.93 -6.77 -42.16
N LEU A 505 68.96 -7.19 -43.41
CA LEU A 505 67.86 -7.92 -44.04
C LEU A 505 68.12 -9.41 -43.91
N HIS A 506 67.22 -10.14 -43.26
CA HIS A 506 67.21 -11.60 -43.27
C HIS A 506 66.24 -12.08 -44.34
N ILE A 507 66.80 -12.67 -45.39
CA ILE A 507 66.03 -13.24 -46.50
C ILE A 507 65.96 -14.74 -46.32
N ILE A 508 64.74 -15.25 -46.17
CA ILE A 508 64.47 -16.68 -46.08
C ILE A 508 63.50 -17.12 -47.16
N GLY A 509 63.60 -18.36 -47.59
CA GLY A 509 62.74 -18.88 -48.64
C GLY A 509 62.79 -20.39 -48.76
N SER A 510 61.93 -20.91 -49.62
CA SER A 510 61.98 -22.32 -50.00
C SER A 510 61.55 -22.51 -51.45
N LEU A 511 62.24 -23.41 -52.15
CA LEU A 511 61.81 -23.93 -53.45
C LEU A 511 61.51 -25.43 -53.33
N ALA A 512 60.27 -25.82 -53.56
CA ALA A 512 59.80 -27.20 -53.48
C ALA A 512 59.87 -27.91 -54.85
N ASN A 513 60.22 -29.20 -54.82
CA ASN A 513 60.09 -30.13 -55.95
C ASN A 513 60.75 -29.64 -57.25
N VAL A 514 61.99 -29.17 -57.16
CA VAL A 514 62.79 -28.73 -58.31
C VAL A 514 63.29 -29.97 -59.07
N VAL A 515 62.65 -30.29 -60.20
CA VAL A 515 62.90 -31.51 -60.99
C VAL A 515 63.42 -31.16 -62.39
N LYS A 516 64.39 -31.93 -62.89
CA LYS A 516 64.95 -31.77 -64.25
C LYS A 516 64.16 -32.54 -65.30
N SER A 517 64.19 -32.07 -66.55
CA SER A 517 63.39 -32.65 -67.65
C SER A 517 64.03 -33.79 -68.45
N VAL A 518 65.34 -34.09 -68.33
CA VAL A 518 65.97 -35.21 -69.07
C VAL A 518 66.99 -35.99 -68.22
N THR A 519 67.07 -37.30 -68.48
CA THR A 519 67.70 -38.30 -67.59
C THR A 519 69.22 -38.43 -67.72
N ASN A 520 69.88 -37.88 -68.75
CA ASN A 520 71.17 -38.46 -69.18
C ASN A 520 72.43 -37.59 -68.99
N ASN A 521 72.37 -36.38 -68.41
CA ASN A 521 73.57 -35.58 -68.08
C ASN A 521 73.56 -35.07 -66.63
N THR A 522 74.76 -34.97 -66.02
CA THR A 522 75.00 -34.26 -64.76
C THR A 522 74.82 -32.75 -64.99
N CYS A 523 74.00 -32.10 -64.18
CA CYS A 523 73.73 -30.67 -64.27
C CYS A 523 73.91 -29.99 -62.90
N TYR A 524 74.28 -28.72 -62.91
CA TYR A 524 74.51 -27.92 -61.70
C TYR A 524 73.53 -26.77 -61.65
N TYR A 525 72.93 -26.53 -60.48
CA TYR A 525 72.03 -25.41 -60.25
C TYR A 525 72.69 -24.41 -59.31
N ASN A 526 72.71 -23.14 -59.73
CA ASN A 526 73.02 -22.04 -58.83
C ASN A 526 71.75 -21.25 -58.57
N LEU A 527 71.50 -20.90 -57.32
CA LEU A 527 70.44 -19.96 -56.94
C LEU A 527 71.08 -18.65 -56.54
N GLU A 528 70.41 -17.57 -56.92
CA GLU A 528 70.83 -16.22 -56.60
C GLU A 528 69.61 -15.40 -56.19
N ILE A 529 69.79 -14.61 -55.13
CA ILE A 529 68.84 -13.58 -54.75
C ILE A 529 69.36 -12.27 -55.34
N ASN A 530 68.66 -11.74 -56.32
CA ASN A 530 69.00 -10.50 -57.00
C ASN A 530 68.19 -9.35 -56.44
N ASP A 531 68.83 -8.27 -56.02
CA ASP A 531 68.17 -7.10 -55.42
C ASP A 531 67.63 -6.07 -56.43
N GLY A 532 67.79 -6.37 -57.73
CA GLY A 532 67.38 -5.51 -58.86
C GLY A 532 68.47 -4.56 -59.36
N THR A 533 69.65 -4.54 -58.74
CA THR A 533 70.84 -3.81 -59.21
C THR A 533 71.90 -4.80 -59.69
N THR A 534 72.63 -4.47 -60.76
CA THR A 534 73.53 -5.44 -61.43
C THR A 534 74.65 -5.91 -60.49
N GLY A 535 74.51 -7.13 -59.95
CA GLY A 535 75.63 -7.94 -59.46
C GLY A 535 75.73 -8.20 -57.95
N PHE A 536 74.78 -7.79 -57.12
CA PHE A 536 74.74 -8.23 -55.71
C PHE A 536 73.85 -9.46 -55.56
N GLY A 537 74.48 -10.64 -55.69
CA GLY A 537 73.84 -11.93 -55.48
C GLY A 537 74.63 -12.80 -54.52
N SER A 538 74.01 -13.20 -53.41
CA SER A 538 74.52 -14.30 -52.61
C SER A 538 74.25 -15.60 -53.36
N ILE A 539 75.29 -16.23 -53.90
CA ILE A 539 75.16 -17.50 -54.64
C ILE A 539 75.05 -18.63 -53.63
N LEU A 540 73.89 -19.27 -53.57
CA LEU A 540 73.72 -20.53 -52.87
C LEU A 540 73.98 -21.67 -53.87
N ASN A 541 75.12 -22.33 -53.73
CA ASN A 541 75.55 -23.40 -54.62
C ASN A 541 74.87 -24.71 -54.20
N ILE A 542 73.92 -25.18 -54.99
CA ILE A 542 73.16 -26.40 -54.69
C ILE A 542 73.78 -27.54 -55.48
N GLY A 543 74.59 -28.34 -54.79
CA GLY A 543 75.57 -29.26 -55.38
C GLY A 543 75.06 -30.33 -56.37
N ARG A 544 76.03 -31.09 -56.90
CA ARG A 544 75.91 -32.17 -57.91
C ARG A 544 74.90 -33.26 -57.52
N ARG A 545 73.81 -33.46 -58.27
CA ARG A 545 72.96 -34.68 -58.20
C ARG A 545 72.37 -35.08 -59.56
N SER A 546 72.10 -36.38 -59.74
CA SER A 546 71.80 -37.00 -61.04
C SER A 546 70.33 -36.96 -61.47
N ASP A 547 69.36 -36.56 -60.64
CA ASP A 547 67.96 -36.94 -60.88
C ASP A 547 66.87 -36.01 -60.29
N ALA A 548 66.88 -35.59 -59.02
CA ALA A 548 65.86 -34.67 -58.46
C ALA A 548 66.18 -34.13 -57.05
N TYR A 549 65.60 -32.98 -56.65
CA TYR A 549 65.47 -32.55 -55.24
C TYR A 549 64.04 -32.88 -54.74
N PRO A 550 63.83 -34.00 -54.01
CA PRO A 550 62.53 -34.35 -53.45
C PRO A 550 62.18 -33.52 -52.20
N GLU A 551 63.17 -32.92 -51.53
CA GLU A 551 62.95 -32.05 -50.37
C GLU A 551 63.01 -30.57 -50.76
N PRO A 552 62.23 -29.69 -50.11
CA PRO A 552 62.28 -28.26 -50.37
C PRO A 552 63.67 -27.69 -50.09
N VAL A 553 64.24 -26.99 -51.05
CA VAL A 553 65.52 -26.30 -50.92
C VAL A 553 65.34 -25.12 -49.96
N PRO A 554 66.00 -25.08 -48.79
CA PRO A 554 65.92 -23.93 -47.90
C PRO A 554 66.85 -22.81 -48.37
N ILE A 555 66.37 -21.57 -48.24
CA ILE A 555 67.12 -20.35 -48.52
C ILE A 555 67.17 -19.56 -47.22
N SER A 556 68.37 -19.15 -46.80
CA SER A 556 68.57 -18.27 -45.63
C SER A 556 69.85 -17.46 -45.83
N VAL A 557 69.71 -16.14 -45.96
CA VAL A 557 70.81 -15.21 -46.20
C VAL A 557 70.61 -13.94 -45.39
N PHE A 558 71.67 -13.44 -44.79
CA PHE A 558 71.69 -12.11 -44.18
C PHE A 558 72.46 -11.16 -45.09
N ILE A 559 71.86 -10.02 -45.43
CA ILE A 559 72.50 -8.94 -46.20
C ILE A 559 72.30 -7.60 -45.49
N SER A 560 73.19 -6.64 -45.71
CA SER A 560 72.97 -5.28 -45.21
C SER A 560 71.96 -4.54 -46.09
N ALA A 561 71.07 -3.75 -45.48
CA ALA A 561 70.12 -2.91 -46.21
C ALA A 561 70.81 -1.85 -47.07
N VAL A 562 72.00 -1.39 -46.66
CA VAL A 562 72.90 -0.38 -47.27
C VAL A 562 72.29 1.02 -47.57
N ASN A 563 70.98 1.15 -47.77
CA ASN A 563 70.21 2.38 -47.85
C ASN A 563 68.71 2.10 -47.61
N THR A 564 67.89 3.15 -47.63
CA THR A 564 66.42 3.07 -47.43
C THR A 564 65.64 3.06 -48.74
N ALA A 565 66.29 2.80 -49.88
CA ALA A 565 65.61 2.73 -51.17
C ALA A 565 64.79 1.45 -51.30
N THR A 566 63.60 1.54 -51.89
CA THR A 566 62.77 0.37 -52.21
C THR A 566 63.51 -0.56 -53.16
N ARG A 567 63.68 -1.83 -52.77
CA ARG A 567 64.35 -2.87 -53.57
C ARG A 567 63.44 -4.07 -53.77
N THR A 568 63.59 -4.73 -54.92
CA THR A 568 62.86 -5.95 -55.24
C THR A 568 63.82 -7.13 -55.33
N TYR A 569 63.77 -7.98 -54.31
CA TYR A 569 64.58 -9.19 -54.22
C TYR A 569 63.91 -10.31 -55.01
N THR A 570 64.51 -10.67 -56.13
CA THR A 570 64.03 -11.71 -57.04
C THR A 570 64.90 -12.95 -56.92
N LEU A 571 64.29 -14.12 -56.85
CA LEU A 571 65.02 -15.39 -56.85
C LEU A 571 65.22 -15.88 -58.28
N THR A 572 66.48 -15.99 -58.71
CA THR A 572 66.87 -16.51 -60.02
C THR A 572 67.61 -17.84 -59.88
N LEU A 573 67.52 -18.63 -60.95
CA LEU A 573 68.13 -19.95 -61.08
C LEU A 573 69.01 -19.94 -62.34
N ASN A 574 70.19 -20.55 -62.29
CA ASN A 574 70.99 -20.84 -63.48
C ASN A 574 71.36 -22.32 -63.50
N LEU A 575 71.43 -22.88 -64.70
CA LEU A 575 71.71 -24.28 -64.95
C LEU A 575 72.88 -24.45 -65.91
N PHE A 576 73.89 -25.20 -65.48
CA PHE A 576 75.04 -25.55 -66.31
C PHE A 576 74.81 -26.91 -66.99
N GLY A 577 74.47 -26.87 -68.29
CA GLY A 577 74.25 -28.04 -69.16
C GLY A 577 73.27 -27.73 -70.30
N SER A 578 73.57 -28.10 -71.54
CA SER A 578 72.71 -27.82 -72.70
C SER A 578 71.42 -28.67 -72.71
N GLY A 579 70.28 -28.06 -73.06
CA GLY A 579 69.04 -28.79 -73.40
C GLY A 579 68.19 -29.30 -72.22
N THR A 580 68.30 -28.68 -71.04
CA THR A 580 67.59 -29.10 -69.83
C THR A 580 66.59 -28.03 -69.36
N SER A 581 65.39 -28.44 -68.95
CA SER A 581 64.42 -27.58 -68.26
C SER A 581 64.21 -28.05 -66.82
N VAL A 582 63.86 -27.11 -65.94
CA VAL A 582 63.53 -27.35 -64.53
C VAL A 582 62.07 -27.05 -64.33
N THR A 583 61.32 -27.98 -63.75
CA THR A 583 59.93 -27.77 -63.36
C THR A 583 59.79 -27.85 -61.85
N SER A 584 59.04 -26.91 -61.26
CA SER A 584 58.54 -27.06 -59.88
C SER A 584 57.16 -27.71 -59.92
N ASN A 585 56.95 -28.78 -59.16
CA ASN A 585 55.60 -29.34 -58.94
C ASN A 585 54.86 -28.61 -57.80
N VAL A 586 53.59 -28.98 -57.56
CA VAL A 586 52.74 -28.40 -56.51
C VAL A 586 53.48 -28.45 -55.15
N GLY A 587 53.75 -27.28 -54.59
CA GLY A 587 54.53 -27.11 -53.36
C GLY A 587 54.62 -25.64 -52.94
N LEU A 588 54.84 -25.39 -51.65
CA LEU A 588 54.89 -24.02 -51.09
C LEU A 588 56.23 -23.35 -51.42
N ASN A 589 56.35 -22.76 -52.61
CA ASN A 589 57.49 -21.91 -52.94
C ASN A 589 57.28 -20.50 -52.37
N TYR A 590 58.22 -20.02 -51.57
CA TYR A 590 58.12 -18.68 -50.98
C TYR A 590 59.47 -18.00 -50.83
N LEU A 591 59.42 -16.68 -50.75
CA LEU A 591 60.53 -15.82 -50.36
C LEU A 591 60.00 -14.80 -49.35
N THR A 592 60.75 -14.54 -48.29
CA THR A 592 60.40 -13.59 -47.22
C THR A 592 61.64 -12.77 -46.90
N VAL A 593 61.49 -11.46 -46.84
CA VAL A 593 62.53 -10.52 -46.44
C VAL A 593 62.10 -9.86 -45.15
N MET A 594 62.90 -9.99 -44.10
CA MET A 594 62.68 -9.37 -42.81
C MET A 594 63.74 -8.28 -42.61
N GLU A 595 63.31 -7.05 -42.35
CA GLU A 595 64.25 -6.02 -41.89
C GLU A 595 64.40 -6.13 -40.39
N ILE A 596 65.64 -6.32 -39.96
CA ILE A 596 66.06 -6.40 -38.58
C ILE A 596 66.73 -5.05 -38.24
N ALA A 597 66.21 -4.39 -37.19
CA ALA A 597 66.80 -3.15 -36.68
C ALA A 597 68.29 -3.37 -36.33
N PRO A 598 69.13 -2.32 -36.47
CA PRO A 598 70.57 -2.39 -36.19
C PRO A 598 70.91 -2.90 -34.78
#